data_AF-K9H0R0-F1
#
_entry.id   AF-K9H0R0-F1
#
_cell.length_a   1.000
_cell.length_b   1.000
_cell.length_c   1.000
_cell.angle_alpha   90.00
_cell.angle_beta   90.00
_cell.angle_gamma   90.00
#
_symmetry.space_group_name_H-M   'P 1'
#
loop_
_entity.id
_entity.type
_entity.pdbx_description
1 polymer ?
#
loop_
_entity_poly.entity_id
_entity_poly.type
_entity_poly.pdbx_seq_one_letter_code
_entity_poly.pdbx_strand_id
1 'polypeptide(L)'
;MSRYLARYGYFPKELFRLNNSLSVRLRDRAVKRTGSFDVVTEAGKMKPKAIDPTTYQGPNGASMRPNTQAQKDLVENYTGSQVVRFSIPQGKLDSFHKKLFISKFAGTKLPEDLTLIHEKGDHNSLQPAKEMTLEGKSNNLIFLRQASY
;
A
#
# COMPACT_ATOMS: atom_id res chain seq x y z
N MET A 1 -17.65 0.60 -5.49
CA MET A 1 -16.72 1.76 -5.52
C MET A 1 -15.97 1.86 -4.21
N SER A 2 -14.69 2.23 -4.27
CA SER A 2 -13.87 2.59 -3.09
C SER A 2 -14.42 3.87 -2.46
N ARG A 3 -14.60 3.89 -1.14
CA ARG A 3 -14.99 5.09 -0.38
C ARG A 3 -13.84 5.45 0.54
N TYR A 4 -13.48 6.72 0.61
CA TYR A 4 -12.52 7.22 1.60
C TYR A 4 -13.14 7.07 3.00
N LEU A 5 -12.61 6.17 3.85
CA LEU A 5 -13.10 6.01 5.23
C LEU A 5 -12.16 6.67 6.23
N ALA A 6 -10.86 6.45 6.10
CA ALA A 6 -9.86 7.06 6.97
C ALA A 6 -8.51 7.16 6.28
N ARG A 7 -7.65 8.03 6.82
CA ARG A 7 -6.28 8.26 6.36
C ARG A 7 -5.31 8.16 7.53
N TYR A 8 -4.21 7.46 7.30
CA TYR A 8 -3.18 7.23 8.29
C TYR A 8 -1.79 7.60 7.74
N GLY A 9 -0.97 8.16 8.62
CA GLY A 9 0.48 8.33 8.44
C GLY A 9 1.29 7.16 9.03
N TYR A 10 0.62 6.04 9.34
CA TYR A 10 1.19 4.83 9.94
C TYR A 10 0.28 3.64 9.59
N PHE A 11 0.71 2.42 9.90
CA PHE A 11 -0.13 1.22 9.72
C PHE A 11 -0.96 0.97 10.98
N PRO A 12 -2.30 1.12 10.96
CA PRO A 12 -3.13 0.99 12.18
C PRO A 12 -3.30 -0.46 12.65
N LYS A 13 -2.90 -1.44 11.82
CA LYS A 13 -2.94 -2.88 12.07
C LYS A 13 -1.91 -3.57 11.19
N GLU A 14 -1.64 -4.84 11.44
CA GLU A 14 -0.86 -5.64 10.49
C GLU A 14 -1.64 -5.78 9.18
N LEU A 15 -0.97 -5.49 8.06
CA LEU A 15 -1.54 -5.55 6.72
C LEU A 15 -0.72 -6.46 5.83
N PHE A 16 -1.38 -7.02 4.81
CA PHE A 16 -0.81 -7.94 3.86
C PHE A 16 -1.02 -7.45 2.42
N ARG A 17 0.02 -7.47 1.61
CA ARG A 17 -0.05 -7.25 0.15
C ARG A 17 0.20 -8.57 -0.57
N LEU A 18 -0.65 -8.89 -1.53
CA LEU A 18 -0.41 -9.99 -2.47
C LEU A 18 0.32 -9.47 -3.71
N ASN A 19 1.28 -10.25 -4.19
CA ASN A 19 2.06 -9.93 -5.36
C ASN A 19 2.35 -11.20 -6.17
N ASN A 20 2.55 -11.03 -7.48
CA ASN A 20 2.88 -12.11 -8.42
C ASN A 20 4.38 -12.47 -8.46
N SER A 21 5.20 -11.79 -7.65
CA SER A 21 6.66 -11.95 -7.63
C SER A 21 7.26 -11.41 -6.34
N LEU A 22 8.53 -11.72 -6.09
CA LEU A 22 9.30 -11.09 -5.00
C LEU A 22 9.58 -9.60 -5.25
N SER A 23 9.66 -9.18 -6.51
CA SER A 23 9.81 -7.75 -6.85
C SER A 23 8.45 -7.05 -6.70
N VAL A 24 8.33 -6.13 -5.73
CA VAL A 24 7.12 -5.31 -5.58
C VAL A 24 7.14 -4.16 -6.55
N ARG A 25 6.34 -4.29 -7.61
CA ARG A 25 6.11 -3.22 -8.59
C ARG A 25 4.65 -2.78 -8.54
N LEU A 26 4.43 -1.48 -8.61
CA LEU A 26 3.08 -0.95 -8.79
C LEU A 26 2.65 -1.15 -10.24
N ARG A 27 1.39 -1.54 -10.41
CA ARG A 27 0.78 -1.77 -11.73
C ARG A 27 0.09 -0.49 -12.17
N ASP A 28 0.62 0.18 -13.18
CA ASP A 28 0.01 1.39 -13.75
C ASP A 28 -1.00 1.04 -14.84
N ARG A 29 -2.21 1.59 -14.74
CA ARG A 29 -3.27 1.44 -15.75
C ARG A 29 -2.93 2.11 -17.07
N ALA A 30 -2.18 3.20 -17.05
CA ALA A 30 -1.78 3.89 -18.28
C ALA A 30 -0.91 2.99 -19.18
N VAL A 31 -0.14 2.08 -18.56
CA VAL A 31 0.71 1.10 -19.25
C VAL A 31 -0.03 -0.23 -19.46
N LYS A 32 -0.78 -0.69 -18.46
CA LYS A 32 -1.43 -2.00 -18.47
C LYS A 32 -2.87 -1.92 -18.98
N ARG A 33 -3.10 -2.46 -20.18
CA ARG A 33 -4.41 -2.40 -20.87
C ARG A 33 -5.49 -3.33 -20.31
N THR A 34 -5.11 -4.43 -19.66
CA THR A 34 -6.06 -5.46 -19.16
C THR A 34 -5.76 -5.89 -17.72
N GLY A 35 -6.75 -6.43 -17.01
CA GLY A 35 -6.59 -6.93 -15.63
C GLY A 35 -6.40 -5.84 -14.56
N SER A 36 -6.10 -6.28 -13.33
CA SER A 36 -5.99 -5.40 -12.15
C SER A 36 -4.78 -4.48 -12.21
N PHE A 37 -4.96 -3.26 -11.68
CA PHE A 37 -3.97 -2.19 -11.58
C PHE A 37 -3.99 -1.58 -10.16
N ASP A 38 -2.89 -0.94 -9.76
CA ASP A 38 -2.75 -0.28 -8.45
C ASP A 38 -2.94 1.25 -8.57
N VAL A 39 -2.48 1.85 -9.66
CA VAL A 39 -2.45 3.31 -9.85
C VAL A 39 -2.78 3.70 -11.30
N VAL A 40 -3.10 4.98 -11.50
CA VAL A 40 -3.22 5.60 -12.82
C VAL A 40 -2.27 6.79 -12.84
N THR A 41 -1.24 6.76 -13.69
CA THR A 41 -0.36 7.92 -13.86
C THR A 41 -0.96 8.94 -14.83
N GLU A 42 -0.64 10.21 -14.55
CA GLU A 42 -0.95 11.35 -15.40
C GLU A 42 0.38 12.01 -15.78
N ALA A 43 0.68 12.06 -17.08
CA ALA A 43 1.98 12.50 -17.60
C ALA A 43 3.18 11.78 -16.92
N GLY A 44 3.06 10.46 -16.68
CA GLY A 44 4.11 9.63 -16.06
C GLY A 44 4.26 9.80 -14.54
N LYS A 45 3.38 10.58 -13.90
CA LYS A 45 3.43 10.85 -12.46
C LYS A 45 2.17 10.36 -11.75
N MET A 46 2.34 9.90 -10.50
CA MET A 46 1.22 9.63 -9.61
C MET A 46 0.84 10.88 -8.86
N LYS A 47 -0.44 11.21 -8.87
CA LYS A 47 -1.00 12.35 -8.13
C LYS A 47 -1.39 11.93 -6.71
N PRO A 48 -1.30 12.83 -5.72
CA PRO A 48 -1.70 12.56 -4.34
C PRO A 48 -3.23 12.68 -4.17
N LYS A 49 -3.99 11.81 -4.85
CA LYS A 49 -5.47 11.86 -4.91
C LYS A 49 -6.16 11.61 -3.56
N ALA A 50 -5.40 11.14 -2.56
CA ALA A 50 -5.88 10.80 -1.23
C ALA A 50 -5.75 11.94 -0.20
N ILE A 51 -5.30 13.13 -0.61
CA ILE A 51 -5.15 14.26 0.31
C ILE A 51 -6.48 14.91 0.62
N ASP A 52 -7.36 15.01 -0.38
CA ASP A 52 -8.69 15.57 -0.25
C ASP A 52 -9.75 14.45 -0.34
N PRO A 53 -10.47 14.16 0.75
CA PRO A 53 -11.51 13.13 0.75
C PRO A 53 -12.65 13.40 -0.23
N THR A 54 -12.92 14.66 -0.55
CA THR A 54 -14.09 15.07 -1.36
C THR A 54 -13.87 14.80 -2.85
N THR A 55 -12.61 14.81 -3.28
CA THR A 55 -12.19 14.55 -4.66
C THR A 55 -11.58 13.16 -4.84
N TYR A 56 -11.63 12.33 -3.79
CA TYR A 56 -11.02 11.01 -3.79
C TYR A 56 -11.62 10.08 -4.86
N GLN A 57 -10.77 9.61 -5.77
CA GLN A 57 -11.10 8.58 -6.77
C GLN A 57 -10.03 7.49 -6.75
N GLY A 58 -10.44 6.26 -6.46
CA GLY A 58 -9.59 5.07 -6.46
C GLY A 58 -9.64 4.30 -7.79
N PRO A 59 -8.67 3.39 -8.02
CA PRO A 59 -7.53 3.07 -7.16
C PRO A 59 -6.33 4.02 -7.42
N ASN A 60 -5.61 4.37 -6.35
CA ASN A 60 -4.41 5.21 -6.41
C ASN A 60 -3.31 4.69 -5.47
N GLY A 61 -3.24 3.37 -5.29
CA GLY A 61 -2.23 2.77 -4.45
C GLY A 61 -2.20 1.24 -4.40
N ALA A 62 -1.23 0.76 -3.64
CA ALA A 62 -1.03 -0.66 -3.42
C ALA A 62 -2.12 -1.22 -2.49
N SER A 63 -2.94 -2.13 -3.00
CA SER A 63 -3.93 -2.89 -2.22
C SER A 63 -3.26 -3.65 -1.07
N MET A 64 -3.85 -3.53 0.11
CA MET A 64 -3.43 -4.16 1.35
C MET A 64 -4.65 -4.53 2.19
N ARG A 65 -4.62 -5.66 2.89
CA ARG A 65 -5.71 -6.10 3.78
C ARG A 65 -5.16 -6.75 5.05
N PRO A 66 -5.85 -6.65 6.19
CA PRO A 66 -5.51 -7.43 7.38
C PRO A 66 -5.73 -8.94 7.13
N ASN A 67 -5.30 -9.78 8.07
CA ASN A 67 -5.52 -11.24 8.01
C ASN A 67 -6.99 -11.62 8.30
N THR A 68 -7.88 -11.24 7.39
CA THR A 68 -9.33 -11.52 7.42
C THR A 68 -9.68 -12.68 6.49
N GLN A 69 -10.93 -13.16 6.56
CA GLN A 69 -11.43 -14.14 5.60
C GLN A 69 -11.32 -13.62 4.16
N ALA A 70 -11.67 -12.36 3.90
CA ALA A 70 -11.53 -11.77 2.57
C ALA A 70 -10.08 -11.80 2.04
N GLN A 71 -9.07 -11.63 2.92
CA GLN A 71 -7.67 -11.77 2.53
C GLN A 71 -7.28 -13.24 2.28
N LYS A 72 -7.83 -14.19 3.04
CA LYS A 72 -7.63 -15.63 2.81
C LYS A 72 -8.26 -16.07 1.48
N ASP A 73 -9.50 -15.67 1.23
CA ASP A 73 -10.20 -15.95 -0.03
C ASP A 73 -9.42 -15.38 -1.23
N LEU A 74 -8.82 -14.20 -1.09
CA LEU A 74 -7.97 -13.61 -2.14
C LEU A 74 -6.69 -14.39 -2.40
N VAL A 75 -6.15 -15.07 -1.39
CA VAL A 75 -4.98 -15.95 -1.55
C VAL A 75 -5.42 -17.24 -2.25
N GLU A 76 -6.49 -17.86 -1.77
CA GLU A 76 -7.00 -19.14 -2.28
C GLU A 76 -7.41 -19.05 -3.75
N ASN A 77 -8.01 -17.92 -4.15
CA ASN A 77 -8.48 -17.69 -5.51
C ASN A 77 -7.48 -16.91 -6.37
N TYR A 78 -6.24 -16.70 -5.90
CA TYR A 78 -5.29 -15.88 -6.62
C TYR A 78 -4.79 -16.58 -7.89
N THR A 79 -5.02 -15.94 -9.04
CA THR A 79 -4.57 -16.45 -10.34
C THR A 79 -3.19 -15.87 -10.68
N GLY A 80 -2.14 -16.60 -10.34
CA GLY A 80 -0.76 -16.22 -10.59
C GLY A 80 0.19 -17.41 -10.42
N SER A 81 1.29 -17.44 -11.20
CA SER A 81 2.25 -18.55 -11.16
C SER A 81 3.09 -18.58 -9.87
N GLN A 82 3.19 -17.44 -9.15
CA GLN A 82 3.82 -17.35 -7.84
C GLN A 82 3.09 -16.33 -6.96
N VAL A 83 2.40 -16.80 -5.93
CA VAL A 83 1.73 -15.92 -4.96
C VAL A 83 2.70 -15.60 -3.84
N VAL A 84 3.22 -14.38 -3.85
CA VAL A 84 4.02 -13.86 -2.73
C VAL A 84 3.14 -12.99 -1.85
N ARG A 85 3.14 -13.28 -0.56
CA ARG A 85 2.50 -12.44 0.44
C ARG A 85 3.55 -11.63 1.16
N PHE A 86 3.33 -10.33 1.25
CA PHE A 86 4.13 -9.45 2.09
C PHE A 86 3.33 -9.05 3.31
N SER A 87 3.90 -9.14 4.51
CA SER A 87 3.32 -8.58 5.74
C SER A 87 3.99 -7.26 6.10
N ILE A 88 3.18 -6.37 6.67
CA ILE A 88 3.60 -5.08 7.22
C ILE A 88 3.08 -5.02 8.64
N PRO A 89 3.96 -4.99 9.65
CA PRO A 89 3.54 -4.94 11.04
C PRO A 89 2.81 -3.64 11.37
N GLN A 90 1.93 -3.71 12.37
CA GLN A 90 1.26 -2.53 12.91
C GLN A 90 2.27 -1.48 13.41
N GLY A 91 1.95 -0.22 13.11
CA GLY A 91 2.52 0.97 13.70
C GLY A 91 2.19 1.08 15.20
N LYS A 92 3.16 1.03 16.10
CA LYS A 92 2.98 1.48 17.48
C LYS A 92 3.31 2.97 17.53
N LEU A 93 2.36 3.76 18.02
CA LEU A 93 2.50 5.20 18.16
C LEU A 93 3.27 5.48 19.45
N ASP A 94 4.55 5.10 19.49
CA ASP A 94 5.36 5.24 20.70
C ASP A 94 5.74 6.73 20.84
N SER A 95 5.25 7.37 21.90
CA SER A 95 5.43 8.80 22.24
C SER A 95 6.88 9.25 22.46
N PHE A 96 7.88 8.47 22.06
CA PHE A 96 9.28 8.69 22.43
C PHE A 96 10.28 8.12 21.42
N HIS A 97 10.33 8.66 20.20
CA HIS A 97 11.47 8.42 19.29
C HIS A 97 12.01 9.73 18.72
N LYS A 98 12.56 10.53 19.63
CA LYS A 98 13.56 11.55 19.30
C LYS A 98 14.92 10.89 19.48
N LYS A 99 15.68 10.81 18.39
CA LYS A 99 17.13 10.48 18.32
C LYS A 99 17.46 9.02 18.01
N LEU A 100 18.15 8.89 16.87
CA LEU A 100 19.16 7.90 16.49
C LEU A 100 18.80 6.96 15.33
N PHE A 101 19.72 6.99 14.38
CA PHE A 101 19.77 6.37 13.06
C PHE A 101 19.53 4.85 13.08
N ILE A 102 18.79 4.37 12.08
CA ILE A 102 18.72 2.96 11.63
C ILE A 102 18.24 1.98 12.72
N SER A 103 17.00 2.14 13.18
CA SER A 103 16.22 1.05 13.79
C SER A 103 15.11 0.63 12.82
N LYS A 104 15.39 -0.42 12.05
CA LYS A 104 14.51 -1.03 11.06
C LYS A 104 13.40 -1.81 11.80
N PHE A 105 12.17 -1.30 11.76
CA PHE A 105 10.93 -2.08 11.93
C PHE A 105 10.38 -2.35 13.34
N ALA A 106 10.25 -1.32 14.17
CA ALA A 106 9.21 -1.30 15.20
C ALA A 106 8.26 -0.13 14.94
N GLY A 107 7.05 -0.41 14.46
CA GLY A 107 5.97 0.58 14.42
C GLY A 107 6.01 1.62 13.30
N THR A 108 6.25 1.21 12.05
CA THR A 108 6.57 2.06 10.89
C THR A 108 5.59 3.22 10.65
N LYS A 109 5.95 4.40 11.16
CA LYS A 109 5.51 5.69 10.60
C LYS A 109 5.80 5.65 9.09
N LEU A 110 4.82 6.04 8.29
CA LEU A 110 5.02 6.15 6.85
C LEU A 110 5.94 7.33 6.55
N PRO A 111 6.80 7.22 5.53
CA PRO A 111 7.45 8.38 4.93
C PRO A 111 6.42 9.48 4.61
N GLU A 112 6.81 10.75 4.71
CA GLU A 112 5.90 11.88 4.51
C GLU A 112 5.32 11.99 3.09
N ASP A 113 5.92 11.31 2.12
CA ASP A 113 5.46 11.21 0.75
C ASP A 113 4.50 10.03 0.52
N LEU A 114 4.15 9.29 1.58
CA LEU A 114 3.20 8.18 1.55
C LEU A 114 2.08 8.34 2.58
N THR A 115 0.94 7.74 2.27
CA THR A 115 -0.20 7.68 3.20
C THR A 115 -0.97 6.39 2.98
N LEU A 116 -1.54 5.85 4.06
CA LEU A 116 -2.41 4.68 4.00
C LEU A 116 -3.86 5.14 4.07
N ILE A 117 -4.66 4.73 3.10
CA ILE A 117 -6.09 5.01 3.05
C ILE A 117 -6.85 3.74 3.38
N HIS A 118 -7.68 3.79 4.41
CA HIS A 118 -8.66 2.75 4.65
C HIS A 118 -9.87 3.03 3.76
N GLU A 119 -10.10 2.10 2.86
CA GLU A 119 -11.21 2.10 1.94
C GLU A 119 -12.34 1.18 2.44
N LYS A 120 -13.30 0.86 1.58
CA LYS A 120 -14.46 0.02 1.90
C LYS A 120 -14.06 -1.32 2.56
N GLY A 121 -14.76 -1.68 3.64
CA GLY A 121 -14.60 -2.97 4.32
C GLY A 121 -13.27 -3.05 5.06
N ASP A 122 -12.46 -4.04 4.75
CA ASP A 122 -11.10 -4.25 5.27
C ASP A 122 -10.00 -3.84 4.28
N HIS A 123 -10.38 -3.29 3.13
CA HIS A 123 -9.44 -2.89 2.08
C HIS A 123 -8.72 -1.60 2.47
N ASN A 124 -7.39 -1.65 2.45
CA ASN A 124 -6.52 -0.50 2.63
C ASN A 124 -5.65 -0.31 1.38
N SER A 125 -5.23 0.92 1.13
CA SER A 125 -4.42 1.25 -0.05
C SER A 125 -3.28 2.18 0.34
N LEU A 126 -2.05 1.79 0.00
CA LEU A 126 -0.86 2.60 0.23
C LEU A 126 -0.59 3.53 -0.96
N GLN A 127 -0.75 4.83 -0.73
CA GLN A 127 -0.89 5.86 -1.75
C GLN A 127 0.21 6.94 -1.64
N PRO A 128 0.47 7.71 -2.72
CA PRO A 128 1.31 8.89 -2.62
C PRO A 128 0.60 9.97 -1.78
N ALA A 129 1.33 10.60 -0.88
CA ALA A 129 0.93 11.84 -0.22
C ALA A 129 1.46 13.09 -0.96
N LYS A 130 2.43 12.91 -1.86
CA LYS A 130 2.99 13.94 -2.74
C LYS A 130 3.04 13.43 -4.17
N GLU A 131 3.13 14.34 -5.15
CA GLU A 131 3.36 13.94 -6.54
C GLU A 131 4.71 13.23 -6.65
N MET A 132 4.75 12.07 -7.31
CA MET A 132 5.98 11.30 -7.49
C MET A 132 5.91 10.37 -8.71
N THR A 133 7.06 9.91 -9.21
CA THR A 133 7.13 8.91 -10.28
C THR A 133 6.87 7.50 -9.74
N LEU A 134 6.51 6.56 -10.62
CA LEU A 134 6.35 5.15 -10.27
C LEU A 134 7.62 4.56 -9.66
N GLU A 135 8.78 4.89 -10.25
CA GLU A 135 10.08 4.44 -9.79
C GLU A 135 10.38 4.93 -8.36
N GLY A 136 10.15 6.23 -8.10
CA GLY A 136 10.31 6.80 -6.76
C GLY A 136 9.44 6.09 -5.72
N LYS A 137 8.19 5.74 -6.06
CA LYS A 137 7.31 5.02 -5.14
C LYS A 137 7.68 3.55 -4.97
N SER A 138 8.13 2.88 -6.03
CA SER A 138 8.60 1.49 -5.95
C SER A 138 9.83 1.38 -5.05
N ASN A 139 10.75 2.34 -5.10
CA ASN A 139 11.88 2.43 -4.17
C ASN A 139 11.44 2.71 -2.73
N ASN A 140 10.30 3.37 -2.54
CA ASN A 140 9.72 3.53 -1.20
C ASN A 140 8.98 2.28 -0.73
N LEU A 141 8.59 1.32 -1.57
CA LEU A 141 7.92 0.08 -1.12
C LEU A 141 8.89 -0.97 -0.53
N ILE A 142 10.16 -0.63 -0.33
CA ILE A 142 11.22 -1.50 0.18
C ILE A 142 11.00 -2.03 1.61
N PHE A 143 10.01 -1.52 2.34
CA PHE A 143 9.68 -1.97 3.70
C PHE A 143 8.73 -3.18 3.77
N LEU A 144 8.36 -3.76 2.63
CA LEU A 144 7.53 -4.96 2.58
C LEU A 144 8.36 -6.22 2.88
N ARG A 145 8.02 -6.97 3.94
CA ARG A 145 8.67 -8.26 4.28
C ARG A 145 7.86 -9.41 3.69
N GLN A 146 8.50 -10.39 3.06
CA GLN A 146 7.81 -11.61 2.67
C GLN A 146 7.29 -12.32 3.93
N ALA A 147 6.01 -12.64 3.95
CA ALA A 147 5.36 -13.38 5.02
C ALA A 147 5.43 -14.88 4.69
N SER A 148 5.95 -15.66 5.63
CA SER A 148 5.82 -17.12 5.65
C SER A 148 4.62 -17.49 6.53
N TYR A 149 3.99 -18.63 6.24
CA TYR A 149 3.11 -19.29 7.20
C TYR A 149 3.94 -20.01 8.26
#